data_AF-A0A7V5LT61-F1
#
_entry.id   AF-A0A7V5LT61-F1
#
_cell.length_a   1.000
_cell.length_b   1.000
_cell.length_c   1.000
_cell.angle_alpha   90.00
_cell.angle_beta   90.00
_cell.angle_gamma   90.00
#
_symmetry.space_group_name_H-M   'P 1'
#
loop_
_entity.id
_entity.type
_entity.pdbx_description
1 polymer ?
#
loop_
_entity_poly.entity_id
_entity_poly.type
_entity_poly.pdbx_seq_one_letter_code
_entity_poly.pdbx_strand_id
1 'polypeptide(L)'
;METAKFETCPKCGSQSMKNIIYVRSGKEPVIYVQCAKCGSFVAGYALKTYISDKTYETLLEIMHLESSTDSRDFTHKIEAFSKSIEEEYKRALEIAKTGKEKRKAEKIIGENIK
;
A
#
# COMPACT_ATOMS: atom_id res chain seq x y z
N MET A 1 -14.20 14.28 -6.41
CA MET A 1 -14.70 13.13 -7.21
C MET A 1 -13.87 11.93 -6.80
N GLU A 2 -14.49 10.87 -6.30
CA GLU A 2 -13.77 9.65 -5.92
C GLU A 2 -13.44 8.82 -7.17
N THR A 3 -12.26 8.23 -7.21
CA THR A 3 -11.84 7.34 -8.29
C THR A 3 -10.96 6.23 -7.75
N ALA A 4 -11.08 5.04 -8.32
CA ALA A 4 -10.28 3.88 -7.99
C ALA A 4 -10.06 3.03 -9.25
N LYS A 5 -8.94 2.33 -9.30
CA LYS A 5 -8.60 1.41 -10.40
C LYS A 5 -7.71 0.29 -9.89
N PHE A 6 -7.75 -0.85 -10.58
CA PHE A 6 -6.71 -1.86 -10.43
C PHE A 6 -5.44 -1.41 -11.15
N GLU A 7 -4.31 -1.54 -10.47
CA GLU A 7 -3.00 -1.31 -11.08
C GLU A 7 -2.66 -2.47 -12.04
N THR A 8 -2.00 -2.13 -13.15
CA THR A 8 -1.56 -3.09 -14.17
C THR A 8 -0.09 -2.88 -14.47
N CYS A 9 0.59 -3.96 -14.81
CA CYS A 9 1.98 -3.91 -15.21
C CYS A 9 2.11 -3.10 -16.51
N PRO A 10 2.92 -2.02 -16.55
CA PRO A 10 3.06 -1.19 -17.75
C PRO A 10 3.77 -1.92 -18.89
N LYS A 11 4.44 -3.05 -18.62
CA LYS A 11 5.17 -3.84 -19.61
C LYS A 11 4.34 -4.96 -20.23
N CYS A 12 3.50 -5.66 -19.46
CA CYS A 12 2.76 -6.83 -19.94
C CYS A 12 1.25 -6.81 -19.67
N GLY A 13 0.73 -5.75 -19.05
CA GLY A 13 -0.70 -5.57 -18.73
C GLY A 13 -1.24 -6.46 -17.60
N SER A 14 -0.43 -7.36 -17.03
CA SER A 14 -0.86 -8.22 -15.93
C SER A 14 -1.21 -7.43 -14.67
N GLN A 15 -2.24 -7.88 -13.94
CA GLN A 15 -2.61 -7.37 -12.61
C GLN A 15 -1.97 -8.19 -11.47
N SER A 16 -1.20 -9.23 -11.80
CA SER A 16 -0.54 -10.07 -10.80
C SER A 16 0.76 -9.41 -10.36
N MET A 17 0.83 -9.05 -9.08
CA MET A 17 1.92 -8.27 -8.47
C MET A 17 2.51 -8.99 -7.25
N LYS A 18 3.78 -8.72 -6.97
CA LYS A 18 4.48 -9.09 -5.75
C LYS A 18 4.99 -7.82 -5.07
N ASN A 19 4.76 -7.70 -3.77
CA ASN A 19 5.31 -6.63 -2.96
C ASN A 19 6.64 -7.10 -2.36
N ILE A 20 7.69 -6.30 -2.52
CA ILE A 20 9.02 -6.50 -1.94
C ILE A 20 9.21 -5.42 -0.89
N ILE A 21 9.23 -5.80 0.38
CA ILE A 21 9.44 -4.88 1.50
C ILE A 21 10.94 -4.72 1.71
N TYR A 22 11.44 -3.50 1.57
CA TYR A 22 12.85 -3.17 1.74
C TYR A 22 13.06 -2.27 2.96
N VAL A 23 13.74 -2.80 3.98
CA VAL A 23 14.00 -2.14 5.26
C VAL A 23 15.50 -1.87 5.39
N ARG A 24 15.87 -0.66 5.85
CA ARG A 24 17.24 -0.29 6.15
C ARG A 24 17.27 0.48 7.47
N SER A 25 18.32 0.26 8.27
CA SER A 25 18.48 0.96 9.54
C SER A 25 18.52 2.48 9.33
N GLY A 26 17.79 3.21 10.18
CA GLY A 26 17.67 4.68 10.13
C GLY A 26 16.94 5.25 8.90
N LYS A 27 16.21 4.44 8.13
CA LYS A 27 15.43 4.90 6.97
C LYS A 27 14.00 4.35 7.00
N GLU A 28 13.07 5.09 6.39
CA GLU A 28 11.70 4.62 6.20
C GLU A 28 11.68 3.36 5.33
N PRO A 29 10.86 2.35 5.67
CA PRO A 29 10.64 1.20 4.80
C PRO A 29 10.08 1.61 3.45
N VAL A 30 10.51 0.92 2.40
CA VAL A 30 10.01 1.12 1.03
C VAL A 30 9.42 -0.18 0.52
N ILE A 31 8.23 -0.10 -0.07
CA ILE A 31 7.60 -1.22 -0.77
C ILE A 31 7.87 -1.05 -2.26
N TYR A 32 8.56 -2.01 -2.87
CA TYR A 32 8.67 -2.10 -4.32
C TYR A 32 7.64 -3.10 -4.86
N VAL A 33 6.91 -2.70 -5.90
CA VAL A 33 5.94 -3.56 -6.58
C VAL A 33 6.59 -4.12 -7.84
N GLN A 34 6.65 -5.45 -7.92
CA GLN A 34 7.12 -6.19 -9.08
C GLN A 34 5.96 -6.91 -9.75
N CYS A 35 5.92 -6.93 -11.08
CA CYS A 35 4.96 -7.77 -11.79
C CYS A 35 5.33 -9.25 -11.59
N ALA A 36 4.39 -10.04 -11.07
CA ALA A 36 4.59 -11.47 -10.83
C ALA A 36 4.73 -12.27 -12.15
N LYS A 37 4.19 -11.75 -13.26
CA LYS A 37 4.19 -12.42 -14.57
C LYS A 37 5.49 -12.21 -15.35
N CYS A 38 6.00 -10.97 -15.43
CA CYS A 38 7.17 -10.65 -16.26
C CYS A 38 8.38 -10.14 -15.47
N GLY A 39 8.29 -10.03 -14.14
CA GLY A 39 9.39 -9.60 -13.28
C GLY A 39 9.73 -8.11 -13.34
N SER A 40 9.01 -7.30 -14.14
CA SER A 40 9.31 -5.88 -14.27
C SER A 40 8.98 -5.11 -12.98
N PHE A 41 9.80 -4.10 -12.68
CA PHE A 41 9.45 -3.06 -11.72
C PHE A 41 8.18 -2.30 -12.16
N VAL A 42 7.25 -2.08 -11.23
CA VAL A 42 5.96 -1.41 -11.48
C VAL A 42 5.91 -0.07 -10.74
N ALA A 43 6.10 -0.09 -9.41
CA ALA A 43 5.98 1.09 -8.56
C ALA A 43 6.85 0.97 -7.30
N GLY A 44 7.06 2.09 -6.62
CA GLY A 44 7.74 2.16 -5.32
C GLY A 44 7.01 3.13 -4.39
N TYR A 45 6.75 2.70 -3.16
CA TYR A 45 6.01 3.45 -2.15
C TYR A 45 6.82 3.54 -0.85
N ALA A 46 7.00 4.76 -0.32
CA ALA A 46 7.51 4.92 1.04
C ALA A 46 6.38 4.58 2.03
N LEU A 47 6.64 3.65 2.95
CA LEU A 47 5.63 3.18 3.89
C LEU A 47 5.50 4.19 5.04
N LYS A 48 4.47 5.03 4.97
CA LYS A 48 4.09 5.95 6.05
C LYS A 48 3.16 5.31 7.06
N THR A 49 2.14 4.59 6.57
CA THR A 49 1.18 3.87 7.41
C THR A 49 0.97 2.46 6.86
N TYR A 50 0.90 1.47 7.74
CA TYR A 50 0.62 0.08 7.45
C TYR A 50 -0.73 -0.31 8.04
N ILE A 51 -1.61 -0.79 7.18
CA ILE A 51 -2.96 -1.25 7.53
C ILE A 51 -3.05 -2.72 7.15
N SER A 52 -3.51 -3.56 8.07
CA SER A 52 -3.70 -4.99 7.85
C SER A 52 -4.91 -5.48 8.65
N ASP A 53 -5.57 -6.50 8.10
CA ASP A 53 -6.58 -7.33 8.74
C ASP A 53 -6.10 -8.08 10.00
N LYS A 54 -4.79 -8.06 10.28
CA LYS A 54 -4.21 -8.54 11.53
C LYS A 54 -4.53 -7.59 12.68
N THR A 55 -4.68 -8.14 13.88
CA THR A 55 -4.84 -7.30 15.08
C THR A 55 -3.60 -6.45 15.29
N TYR A 56 -3.77 -5.30 15.92
CA TYR A 56 -2.69 -4.38 16.23
C TYR A 56 -1.54 -5.06 16.99
N GLU A 57 -1.87 -5.93 17.94
CA GLU A 57 -0.90 -6.69 18.74
C GLU A 57 -0.10 -7.66 17.87
N THR A 58 -0.77 -8.37 16.97
CA THR A 58 -0.12 -9.28 16.00
C THR A 58 0.82 -8.50 15.08
N LEU A 59 0.45 -7.27 14.71
CA LEU A 59 1.29 -6.39 13.91
C LEU A 59 2.55 -5.94 14.65
N LEU A 60 2.44 -5.58 15.94
CA LEU A 60 3.59 -5.24 16.76
C LEU A 60 4.57 -6.43 16.93
N GLU A 61 4.04 -7.64 17.13
CA GLU A 61 4.85 -8.85 17.27
C GLU A 61 5.61 -9.22 15.99
N ILE A 62 4.93 -9.20 14.84
CA ILE A 62 5.52 -9.51 13.53
C ILE A 62 6.64 -8.54 13.18
N MET A 63 6.49 -7.28 13.58
CA MET A 63 7.49 -6.25 13.30
C MET A 63 8.71 -6.32 14.22
N HIS A 64 8.77 -7.30 15.15
CA HIS A 64 9.88 -7.50 16.10
C HIS A 64 10.37 -6.16 16.67
N LEU A 65 9.42 -5.33 17.11
CA LEU A 65 9.68 -4.06 17.79
C LEU A 65 10.20 -4.35 19.21
N GLU A 66 11.33 -5.05 19.32
CA GLU A 66 12.16 -5.04 20.51
C GLU A 66 12.77 -3.65 20.61
N SER A 67 12.09 -2.80 21.37
CA SER A 67 12.65 -1.80 22.29
C SER A 67 13.81 -0.91 21.82
N SER A 68 13.96 -0.62 20.52
CA SER A 68 14.92 0.37 20.03
C SER A 68 14.21 1.70 19.72
N THR A 69 14.21 2.55 20.75
CA THR A 69 14.22 4.03 20.70
C THR A 69 13.66 4.70 19.44
N ASP A 70 12.37 4.57 19.18
CA ASP A 70 11.46 5.62 18.65
C ASP A 70 10.02 5.07 18.55
N SER A 71 9.61 4.35 19.60
CA SER A 71 8.37 3.56 19.62
C SER A 71 7.09 4.38 19.42
N ARG A 72 7.10 5.69 19.72
CA ARG A 72 5.94 6.57 19.53
C ARG A 72 5.69 6.89 18.06
N ASP A 73 6.75 7.16 17.30
CA ASP A 73 6.65 7.51 15.88
C ASP A 73 6.16 6.33 15.05
N PHE A 74 6.49 5.10 15.43
CA PHE A 74 6.03 3.89 14.72
C PHE A 74 4.62 3.44 15.12
N THR A 75 4.18 3.72 16.35
CA THR A 75 2.80 3.47 16.80
C THR A 75 1.78 4.24 15.94
N HIS A 76 2.12 5.46 15.51
CA HIS A 76 1.30 6.23 14.57
C HIS A 76 1.30 5.69 13.12
N LYS A 77 2.24 4.78 12.79
CA LYS A 77 2.39 4.19 11.46
C LYS A 77 1.64 2.87 11.31
N ILE A 78 1.02 2.34 12.37
CA ILE A 78 0.25 1.11 12.30
C ILE A 78 -1.17 1.44 12.70
N GLU A 79 -2.11 1.25 11.78
CA GLU A 79 -3.53 1.41 12.05
C GLU A 79 -4.20 0.05 11.90
N ALA A 80 -4.92 -0.38 12.94
CA ALA A 80 -5.70 -1.60 12.90
C ALA A 80 -6.78 -1.48 11.82
N PHE A 81 -7.06 -2.56 11.07
CA PHE A 81 -8.17 -2.57 10.12
C PHE A 81 -9.51 -2.45 10.87
N SER A 82 -9.96 -1.22 11.01
CA SER A 82 -11.19 -0.84 11.68
C SER A 82 -12.38 -0.98 10.73
N LYS A 83 -13.60 -0.88 11.30
CA LYS A 83 -14.83 -0.89 10.50
C LYS A 83 -14.86 0.24 9.45
N SER A 84 -14.32 1.42 9.76
CA SER A 84 -14.27 2.53 8.80
C SER A 84 -13.34 2.22 7.63
N ILE A 85 -12.16 1.63 7.89
CA ILE A 85 -11.22 1.21 6.85
C ILE A 85 -11.83 0.10 5.99
N GLU A 86 -12.55 -0.85 6.59
CA GLU A 86 -13.26 -1.90 5.86
C GLU A 86 -14.28 -1.32 4.87
N GLU A 87 -15.07 -0.35 5.33
CA GLU A 87 -16.05 0.33 4.49
C GLU A 87 -15.40 1.15 3.37
N GLU A 88 -14.28 1.84 3.65
CA GLU A 88 -13.48 2.54 2.65
C GLU A 88 -12.92 1.59 1.59
N TYR A 89 -12.35 0.47 2.01
CA TYR A 89 -11.83 -0.57 1.11
C TYR A 89 -12.93 -1.14 0.21
N LYS A 90 -14.11 -1.46 0.78
CA LYS A 90 -15.26 -1.96 0.00
C LYS A 90 -15.72 -0.94 -1.04
N ARG A 91 -15.80 0.36 -0.68
CA ARG A 91 -16.14 1.43 -1.63
C ARG A 91 -15.13 1.53 -2.77
N ALA A 92 -13.83 1.55 -2.45
CA ALA A 92 -12.78 1.62 -3.47
C ALA A 92 -12.80 0.41 -4.41
N LEU A 93 -13.07 -0.80 -3.89
CA LEU A 93 -13.18 -2.01 -4.66
C LEU A 93 -14.32 -1.95 -5.68
N GLU A 94 -15.51 -1.50 -5.26
CA GLU A 94 -16.65 -1.37 -6.18
C GLU A 94 -16.38 -0.34 -7.28
N ILE A 95 -15.78 0.80 -6.94
CA ILE A 95 -15.38 1.82 -7.94
C ILE A 95 -14.38 1.22 -8.95
N ALA A 96 -13.36 0.50 -8.47
CA ALA A 96 -12.35 -0.11 -9.33
C ALA A 96 -12.93 -1.15 -10.30
N LYS A 97 -13.90 -1.96 -9.85
CA LYS A 97 -14.60 -2.95 -10.69
C LYS A 97 -15.38 -2.31 -11.83
N THR A 98 -15.89 -1.08 -11.66
CA THR A 98 -16.62 -0.40 -12.75
C THR A 98 -15.73 -0.05 -13.95
N GLY A 99 -14.39 -0.07 -13.79
CA GLY A 99 -13.44 0.13 -14.88
C GLY A 99 -13.49 1.51 -15.56
N LYS A 100 -14.18 2.49 -14.97
CA LYS A 100 -14.35 3.83 -15.55
C LYS A 100 -13.05 4.64 -15.57
N GLU A 101 -12.15 4.37 -14.63
CA GLU A 101 -10.88 5.07 -14.50
C GLU A 101 -9.79 4.44 -15.39
N LYS A 102 -9.47 5.12 -16.50
CA LYS A 102 -8.47 4.67 -17.48
C LYS A 102 -7.13 5.39 -17.36
N ARG A 103 -7.04 6.44 -16.53
CA ARG A 103 -5.80 7.22 -16.40
C ARG A 103 -4.70 6.39 -15.73
N LYS A 104 -3.45 6.81 -15.94
CA LYS A 104 -2.27 6.26 -15.23
C LYS A 104 -2.35 6.60 -13.74
N ALA A 105 -1.88 5.71 -12.88
CA ALA A 105 -1.96 5.89 -11.42
C ALA A 105 -1.23 7.16 -10.97
N GLU A 106 -0.07 7.43 -11.56
CA GLU A 106 0.78 8.59 -11.32
C GLU A 106 0.04 9.91 -11.61
N LYS A 107 -0.83 9.91 -12.64
CA LYS A 107 -1.64 11.08 -12.99
C LYS A 107 -2.74 11.33 -11.97
N ILE A 108 -3.42 10.27 -11.53
CA ILE A 108 -4.48 10.35 -10.52
C ILE A 108 -3.89 10.86 -9.19
N ILE A 109 -2.75 10.30 -8.78
CA ILE A 109 -2.07 10.68 -7.54
C ILE A 109 -1.62 12.16 -7.60
N GLY A 110 -0.97 12.58 -8.69
CA GLY A 110 -0.46 13.96 -8.83
C GLY A 110 -1.54 15.05 -8.86
N GLU A 111 -2.76 14.74 -9.31
CA GLU A 111 -3.89 15.68 -9.33
C GLU A 111 -4.54 15.88 -7.94
N ASN A 112 -4.44 14.88 -7.04
CA ASN A 112 -5.06 14.92 -5.72
C ASN A 112 -4.13 15.40 -4.58
N ILE A 113 -2.84 15.57 -4.87
CA ILE A 113 -1.84 16.08 -3.90
C ILE A 113 -1.62 17.60 -4.05
N LYS A 114 -2.32 18.26 -4.98
CA LYS A 114 -2.27 19.72 -5.17
C LYS A 114 -3.23 20.49 -4.29
#